data_AF-A0A959LNH3-F1
#
_entry.id   AF-A0A959LNH3-F1
#
_cell.length_a   1.000
_cell.length_b   1.000
_cell.length_c   1.000
_cell.angle_alpha   90.00
_cell.angle_beta   90.00
_cell.angle_gamma   90.00
#
_symmetry.space_group_name_H-M   'P 1'
#
loop_
_entity.id
_entity.type
_entity.pdbx_description
1 polymer ?
#
loop_
_entity_poly.entity_id
_entity_poly.type
_entity_poly.pdbx_seq_one_letter_code
_entity_poly.pdbx_strand_id
1 'polypeptide(L)'
;MPQEQKDFSTISPSAKSLLLMKGYTNIPYAEQTAALMQGPEAFDLNFDNKDFWFWMRVMHFESRYWSIDQLLKQTNSTNILELSSGYSLRGLDLCVNDEQIHYIDTDLPEVVATKQNMIDQLHLDSGMKGTFELLPLNAMDESAFNNVVNRFPDGPLT
;
A
#
# COMPACT_ATOMS: atom_id res chain seq x y z
N MET A 1 -18.21 26.61 4.65
CA MET A 1 -18.74 25.79 3.54
C MET A 1 -18.96 24.40 4.14
N PRO A 2 -20.15 23.80 4.03
CA PRO A 2 -20.35 22.42 4.47
C PRO A 2 -19.38 21.53 3.67
N GLN A 3 -18.62 20.69 4.37
CA GLN A 3 -17.72 19.73 3.76
C GLN A 3 -18.60 18.71 3.03
N GLU A 4 -18.69 18.80 1.69
CA GLU A 4 -19.35 17.76 0.90
C GLU A 4 -18.64 16.44 1.17
N GLN A 5 -19.36 15.49 1.77
CA GLN A 5 -18.86 14.15 2.04
C GLN A 5 -18.75 13.43 0.69
N LYS A 6 -17.56 13.48 0.09
CA LYS A 6 -17.27 12.82 -1.18
C LYS A 6 -17.48 11.32 -1.04
N ASP A 7 -18.17 10.72 -2.00
CA ASP A 7 -18.38 9.27 -2.08
C ASP A 7 -17.08 8.60 -2.59
N PHE A 8 -16.51 7.73 -1.75
CA PHE A 8 -15.27 7.00 -2.01
C PHE A 8 -15.49 5.51 -2.29
N SER A 9 -16.74 5.09 -2.50
CA SER A 9 -17.14 3.68 -2.68
C SER A 9 -16.44 2.93 -3.81
N THR A 10 -15.82 3.62 -4.77
CA THR A 10 -15.06 3.03 -5.89
C THR A 10 -13.58 2.79 -5.61
N ILE A 11 -13.05 3.33 -4.51
CA ILE A 11 -11.63 3.17 -4.14
C ILE A 11 -11.33 1.73 -3.72
N SER A 12 -12.21 1.12 -2.93
CA SER A 12 -12.01 -0.25 -2.44
C SER A 12 -11.99 -1.31 -3.57
N PRO A 13 -12.92 -1.32 -4.56
CA PRO A 13 -12.86 -2.26 -5.68
C PRO A 13 -11.63 -2.11 -6.58
N SER A 14 -11.19 -0.87 -6.84
CA SER A 14 -10.02 -0.62 -7.70
C SER A 14 -8.70 -1.03 -7.03
N ALA A 15 -8.55 -0.76 -5.73
CA ALA A 15 -7.40 -1.22 -4.96
C ALA A 15 -7.29 -2.76 -4.90
N LYS A 16 -8.42 -3.47 -4.75
CA LYS A 16 -8.48 -4.94 -4.77
C LYS A 16 -8.07 -5.50 -6.14
N SER A 17 -8.61 -4.95 -7.24
CA SER A 17 -8.25 -5.35 -8.61
C SER A 17 -6.75 -5.17 -8.89
N LEU A 18 -6.18 -4.05 -8.44
CA LEU A 18 -4.74 -3.80 -8.52
C LEU A 18 -3.93 -4.82 -7.74
N LEU A 19 -4.34 -5.19 -6.52
CA LEU A 19 -3.66 -6.21 -5.74
C LEU A 19 -3.68 -7.56 -6.45
N LEU A 20 -4.84 -7.98 -6.97
CA LEU A 20 -4.98 -9.24 -7.71
C LEU A 20 -4.05 -9.29 -8.93
N MET A 21 -3.94 -8.19 -9.69
CA MET A 21 -2.98 -8.10 -10.81
C MET A 21 -1.52 -8.17 -10.34
N LYS A 22 -1.18 -7.48 -9.25
CA LYS A 22 0.17 -7.53 -8.66
C LYS A 22 0.51 -8.92 -8.09
N GLY A 23 -0.49 -9.74 -7.75
CA GLY A 23 -0.29 -11.13 -7.35
C GLY A 23 0.36 -12.01 -8.41
N TYR A 24 0.40 -11.58 -9.68
CA TYR A 24 1.11 -12.25 -10.78
C TYR A 24 2.57 -11.79 -10.96
N THR A 25 3.08 -10.95 -10.07
CA THR A 25 4.42 -10.34 -10.19
C THR A 25 5.33 -10.77 -9.03
N ASN A 26 6.58 -10.33 -9.06
CA ASN A 26 7.53 -10.58 -7.97
C ASN A 26 7.54 -9.46 -6.91
N ILE A 27 6.49 -8.64 -6.84
CA ILE A 27 6.37 -7.60 -5.81
C ILE A 27 6.27 -8.30 -4.43
N PRO A 28 7.05 -7.86 -3.42
CA PRO A 28 7.01 -8.44 -2.08
C PRO A 28 5.59 -8.53 -1.52
N TYR A 29 5.24 -9.72 -1.03
CA TYR A 29 3.97 -10.06 -0.39
C TYR A 29 2.70 -9.95 -1.26
N ALA A 30 2.80 -9.50 -2.52
CA ALA A 30 1.63 -9.27 -3.38
C ALA A 30 0.86 -10.57 -3.69
N GLU A 31 1.55 -11.66 -4.01
CA GLU A 31 0.92 -12.97 -4.25
C GLU A 31 0.15 -13.49 -3.03
N GLN A 32 0.79 -13.46 -1.85
CA GLN A 32 0.21 -14.00 -0.61
C GLN A 32 -1.00 -13.18 -0.14
N THR A 33 -0.90 -11.85 -0.21
CA THR A 33 -2.00 -10.96 0.15
C THR A 33 -3.13 -10.98 -0.87
N ALA A 34 -2.83 -11.15 -2.17
CA ALA A 34 -3.83 -11.37 -3.20
C ALA A 34 -4.61 -12.69 -2.97
N ALA A 35 -3.95 -13.76 -2.51
CA ALA A 35 -4.61 -15.02 -2.19
C ALA A 35 -5.64 -14.87 -1.06
N LEU A 36 -5.39 -14.02 -0.05
CA LEU A 36 -6.35 -13.72 1.02
C LEU A 36 -7.60 -12.97 0.52
N MET A 37 -7.50 -12.28 -0.62
CA MET A 37 -8.63 -11.56 -1.22
C MET A 37 -9.53 -12.42 -2.11
N GLN A 38 -9.12 -13.65 -2.45
CA GLN A 38 -9.90 -14.58 -3.31
C GLN A 38 -11.08 -15.23 -2.57
N GLY A 39 -11.82 -14.45 -1.78
CA GLY A 39 -13.10 -14.87 -1.19
C GLY A 39 -14.24 -14.88 -2.24
N PRO A 40 -15.44 -15.38 -1.88
CA PRO A 40 -16.60 -15.47 -2.80
C PRO A 40 -17.12 -14.11 -3.30
N GLU A 41 -16.66 -13.00 -2.73
CA GLU A 41 -16.88 -11.62 -3.20
C GLU A 41 -15.75 -11.11 -4.11
N ALA A 42 -14.83 -11.99 -4.51
CA ALA A 42 -13.94 -11.71 -5.63
C ALA A 42 -14.85 -11.35 -6.79
N PHE A 43 -14.93 -10.04 -7.04
CA PHE A 43 -15.59 -9.43 -8.16
C PHE A 43 -15.38 -10.31 -9.40
N ASP A 44 -16.34 -10.28 -10.33
CA ASP A 44 -16.33 -10.95 -11.63
C ASP A 44 -15.19 -10.41 -12.55
N LEU A 45 -14.00 -10.27 -11.98
CA LEU A 45 -12.71 -10.05 -12.58
C LEU A 45 -12.30 -11.39 -13.18
N ASN A 46 -13.05 -11.80 -14.19
CA ASN A 46 -12.74 -12.92 -15.05
C ASN A 46 -11.52 -12.52 -15.89
N PHE A 47 -10.35 -12.43 -15.24
CA PHE A 47 -9.10 -12.12 -15.89
C PHE A 47 -8.72 -13.36 -16.70
N ASP A 48 -8.98 -13.29 -18.00
CA ASP A 48 -8.44 -14.28 -18.91
C ASP A 48 -6.92 -14.09 -18.96
N ASN A 49 -6.17 -14.99 -18.32
CA ASN A 49 -4.71 -14.98 -18.35
C ASN A 49 -4.14 -15.28 -19.75
N LYS A 50 -5.00 -15.51 -20.75
CA LYS A 50 -4.65 -15.55 -22.17
C LYS A 50 -4.84 -14.19 -22.86
N ASP A 51 -5.48 -13.22 -22.21
CA ASP A 51 -5.63 -11.86 -22.73
C ASP A 51 -4.28 -11.13 -22.67
N PHE A 52 -3.81 -10.71 -23.84
CA PHE A 52 -2.61 -9.89 -23.97
C PHE A 52 -2.72 -8.57 -23.18
N TRP A 53 -3.90 -7.94 -23.17
CA TRP A 53 -4.10 -6.66 -22.49
C TRP A 53 -4.08 -6.79 -20.97
N PHE A 54 -4.48 -7.94 -20.43
CA PHE A 54 -4.30 -8.26 -19.02
C PHE A 54 -2.81 -8.21 -18.65
N TRP A 55 -1.95 -8.91 -19.38
CA TRP A 55 -0.51 -8.92 -19.11
C TRP A 55 0.16 -7.56 -19.32
N MET A 56 -0.29 -6.78 -20.31
CA MET A 56 0.17 -5.40 -20.46
C MET A 56 -0.17 -4.54 -19.22
N ARG A 57 -1.34 -4.73 -18.61
CA ARG A 57 -1.71 -4.05 -17.36
C ARG A 57 -0.88 -4.54 -16.17
N VAL A 58 -0.66 -5.85 -16.04
CA VAL A 58 0.22 -6.43 -15.00
C VAL A 58 1.61 -5.80 -15.08
N MET A 59 2.24 -5.81 -16.27
CA MET A 59 3.54 -5.19 -16.51
C MET A 59 3.55 -3.69 -16.20
N HIS A 60 2.49 -2.96 -16.58
CA HIS A 60 2.39 -1.53 -16.29
C HIS A 60 2.38 -1.26 -14.77
N PHE A 61 1.58 -1.99 -14.00
CA PHE A 61 1.49 -1.78 -12.56
C PHE A 61 2.70 -2.31 -11.79
N GLU A 62 3.36 -3.35 -12.29
CA GLU A 62 4.66 -3.77 -11.80
C GLU A 62 5.72 -2.68 -12.00
N SER A 63 5.84 -2.17 -13.22
CA SER A 63 6.78 -1.09 -13.54
C SER A 63 6.52 0.17 -12.72
N ARG A 64 5.24 0.55 -12.54
CA ARG A 64 4.85 1.66 -11.66
C ARG A 64 5.31 1.44 -10.22
N TYR A 65 5.17 0.22 -9.68
CA TYR A 65 5.64 -0.10 -8.33
C TYR A 65 7.15 0.11 -8.21
N TRP A 66 7.93 -0.51 -9.11
CA TRP A 66 9.39 -0.46 -9.07
C TRP A 66 9.97 0.93 -9.36
N SER A 67 9.26 1.75 -10.13
CA SER A 67 9.66 3.13 -10.39
C SER A 67 9.65 3.97 -9.10
N ILE A 68 8.69 3.72 -8.20
CA ILE A 68 8.65 4.38 -6.88
C ILE A 68 9.82 3.89 -6.02
N ASP A 69 10.07 2.59 -5.97
CA ASP A 69 11.20 2.02 -5.23
C ASP A 69 12.54 2.57 -5.74
N GLN A 70 12.69 2.73 -7.05
CA GLN A 70 13.87 3.34 -7.64
C GLN A 70 14.03 4.79 -7.21
N LEU A 71 12.94 5.57 -7.17
CA LEU A 71 12.96 6.94 -6.72
C LEU A 71 13.32 7.04 -5.23
N LEU A 72 12.73 6.19 -4.38
CA LEU A 72 13.06 6.14 -2.94
C LEU A 72 14.53 5.83 -2.70
N LYS A 73 15.13 4.89 -3.46
CA LYS A 73 16.57 4.58 -3.38
C LYS A 73 17.48 5.74 -3.81
N GLN A 74 16.95 6.73 -4.51
CA GLN A 74 17.69 7.92 -4.93
C GLN A 74 17.54 9.08 -3.93
N THR A 75 16.65 8.95 -2.94
CA THR A 75 16.56 9.91 -1.85
C THR A 75 17.46 9.48 -0.69
N ASN A 76 17.83 10.43 0.16
CA ASN A 76 18.50 10.16 1.43
C ASN A 76 17.50 10.17 2.61
N SER A 77 16.20 10.09 2.31
CA SER A 77 15.13 10.21 3.30
C SER A 77 14.85 8.84 3.90
N THR A 78 14.95 8.76 5.22
CA THR A 78 14.60 7.56 5.98
C THR A 78 13.20 7.64 6.57
N ASN A 79 12.64 8.84 6.66
CA ASN A 79 11.23 9.09 6.99
C ASN A 79 10.43 9.09 5.69
N ILE A 80 9.48 8.16 5.55
CA ILE A 80 8.69 7.99 4.33
C ILE A 80 7.20 7.95 4.67
N LEU A 81 6.42 8.82 4.06
CA LEU A 81 4.95 8.83 4.18
C LEU A 81 4.32 8.34 2.88
N GLU A 82 3.61 7.21 2.90
CA GLU A 82 2.80 6.77 1.75
C GLU A 82 1.35 7.19 1.92
N LEU A 83 0.86 7.99 0.97
CA LEU A 83 -0.54 8.42 0.90
C LEU A 83 -1.34 7.52 -0.03
N SER A 84 -2.51 7.06 0.42
CA SER A 84 -3.40 6.20 -0.40
C SER A 84 -2.66 4.96 -0.92
N SER A 85 -1.98 4.28 0.00
CA SER A 85 -1.11 3.14 -0.27
C SER A 85 -1.86 1.91 -0.82
N GLY A 86 -3.19 1.89 -0.72
CA GLY A 86 -4.04 0.76 -1.11
C GLY A 86 -3.66 -0.48 -0.32
N TYR A 87 -3.45 -1.61 -1.02
CA TYR A 87 -2.97 -2.86 -0.41
C TYR A 87 -1.48 -3.12 -0.69
N SER A 88 -0.71 -2.08 -1.04
CA SER A 88 0.75 -2.17 -1.10
C SER A 88 1.32 -2.48 0.28
N LEU A 89 2.31 -3.39 0.35
CA LEU A 89 3.11 -3.66 1.56
C LEU A 89 4.56 -3.22 1.38
N ARG A 90 4.80 -2.18 0.55
CA ARG A 90 6.14 -1.61 0.31
C ARG A 90 6.81 -1.18 1.61
N GLY A 91 6.09 -0.41 2.44
CA GLY A 91 6.63 0.10 3.70
C GLY A 91 7.10 -1.02 4.62
N LEU A 92 6.32 -2.10 4.68
CA LEU A 92 6.66 -3.28 5.46
C LEU A 92 7.96 -3.94 4.93
N ASP A 93 8.05 -4.18 3.63
CA ASP A 93 9.26 -4.74 3.01
C ASP A 93 10.50 -3.86 3.27
N LEU A 94 10.39 -2.55 3.14
CA LEU A 94 11.48 -1.63 3.42
C LEU A 94 11.94 -1.70 4.89
N CYS A 95 11.00 -1.70 5.85
CA CYS A 95 11.32 -1.80 7.28
C CYS A 95 11.87 -3.18 7.68
N VAL A 96 11.55 -4.26 6.97
CA VAL A 96 12.18 -5.57 7.18
C VAL A 96 13.65 -5.55 6.74
N ASN A 97 13.93 -4.87 5.64
CA ASN A 97 15.26 -4.86 5.04
C ASN A 97 16.22 -3.83 5.66
N ASP A 98 15.71 -2.72 6.19
CA ASP A 98 16.52 -1.61 6.71
C ASP A 98 15.99 -1.07 8.06
N GLU A 99 16.89 -1.00 9.05
CA GLU A 99 16.59 -0.53 10.41
C GLU A 99 16.46 0.99 10.52
N GLN A 100 17.00 1.74 9.54
CA GLN A 100 16.98 3.19 9.55
C GLN A 100 15.64 3.75 9.07
N ILE A 101 14.85 2.95 8.34
CA ILE A 101 13.58 3.38 7.75
C ILE A 101 12.52 3.52 8.83
N HIS A 102 11.88 4.70 8.85
CA HIS A 102 10.60 4.94 9.49
C HIS A 102 9.57 5.18 8.39
N TYR A 103 8.68 4.21 8.20
CA TYR A 103 7.65 4.24 7.17
C TYR A 103 6.27 4.37 7.80
N ILE A 104 5.53 5.40 7.42
CA ILE A 104 4.12 5.53 7.77
C ILE A 104 3.27 5.29 6.52
N ASP A 105 2.57 4.16 6.51
CA ASP A 105 1.64 3.75 5.46
C ASP A 105 0.24 4.25 5.83
N THR A 106 -0.41 4.98 4.92
CA THR A 106 -1.71 5.57 5.18
C THR A 106 -2.74 5.36 4.08
N ASP A 107 -3.98 5.14 4.50
CA ASP A 107 -5.15 5.06 3.63
C ASP A 107 -6.44 5.32 4.44
N LEU A 108 -7.61 5.19 3.81
CA LEU A 108 -8.89 5.25 4.50
C LEU A 108 -9.03 4.12 5.55
N PRO A 109 -9.81 4.33 6.63
CA PRO A 109 -9.90 3.39 7.75
C PRO A 109 -10.21 1.95 7.36
N GLU A 110 -11.08 1.73 6.37
CA GLU A 110 -11.45 0.38 5.91
C GLU A 110 -10.30 -0.35 5.18
N VAL A 111 -9.50 0.39 4.40
CA VAL A 111 -8.35 -0.15 3.67
C VAL A 111 -7.25 -0.50 4.66
N VAL A 112 -6.99 0.39 5.62
CA VAL A 112 -6.05 0.17 6.72
C VAL A 112 -6.44 -1.05 7.56
N ALA A 113 -7.71 -1.15 7.97
CA ALA A 113 -8.19 -2.29 8.75
C ALA A 113 -8.03 -3.62 8.00
N THR A 114 -8.35 -3.63 6.70
CA THR A 114 -8.18 -4.80 5.84
C THR A 114 -6.71 -5.17 5.68
N LYS A 115 -5.83 -4.19 5.45
CA LYS A 115 -4.38 -4.41 5.31
C LYS A 115 -3.77 -4.93 6.61
N GLN A 116 -4.12 -4.36 7.77
CA GLN A 116 -3.65 -4.85 9.07
C GLN A 116 -4.03 -6.31 9.26
N ASN A 117 -5.27 -6.67 8.94
CA ASN A 117 -5.73 -8.05 9.03
C ASN A 117 -4.93 -9.01 8.14
N MET A 118 -4.48 -8.58 6.96
CA MET A 118 -3.59 -9.38 6.10
C MET A 118 -2.21 -9.57 6.70
N ILE A 119 -1.62 -8.50 7.23
CA ILE A 119 -0.30 -8.54 7.89
C ILE A 119 -0.36 -9.51 9.07
N ASP A 120 -1.41 -9.42 9.89
CA ASP A 120 -1.62 -10.28 11.06
C ASP A 120 -1.78 -11.76 10.68
N GLN A 121 -2.62 -12.06 9.67
CA GLN A 121 -2.88 -13.44 9.23
C GLN A 121 -1.64 -14.12 8.64
N LEU A 122 -0.79 -13.35 7.98
CA LEU A 122 0.43 -13.85 7.32
C LEU A 122 1.68 -13.69 8.20
N HIS A 123 1.55 -13.09 9.39
CA HIS A 123 2.65 -12.81 10.31
C HIS A 123 3.83 -12.06 9.65
N LEU A 124 3.52 -11.12 8.75
CA LEU A 124 4.52 -10.45 7.90
C LEU A 124 5.35 -9.39 8.64
N ASP A 125 4.87 -8.94 9.80
CA ASP A 125 5.55 -8.00 10.68
C ASP A 125 6.66 -8.66 11.53
N SER A 126 6.75 -9.99 11.48
CA SER A 126 7.81 -10.72 12.16
C SER A 126 9.18 -10.42 11.54
N GLY A 127 10.10 -9.87 12.35
CA GLY A 127 11.46 -9.57 11.92
C GLY A 127 11.67 -8.20 11.28
N MET A 128 10.70 -7.28 11.41
CA MET A 128 10.94 -5.86 11.10
C MET A 128 12.12 -5.31 11.92
N LYS A 129 13.00 -4.58 11.23
CA LYS A 129 14.15 -3.91 11.85
C LYS A 129 13.88 -2.41 12.01
N GLY A 130 13.27 -1.81 10.99
CA GLY A 130 12.83 -0.41 10.99
C GLY A 130 11.50 -0.21 11.70
N THR A 131 10.99 1.02 11.63
CA THR A 131 9.71 1.40 12.22
C THR A 131 8.64 1.47 11.14
N PHE A 132 7.69 0.54 11.17
CA PHE A 132 6.51 0.57 10.30
C PHE A 132 5.27 0.96 11.10
N GLU A 133 4.53 1.95 10.61
CA GLU A 133 3.24 2.33 11.16
C GLU A 133 2.18 2.30 10.07
N LEU A 134 1.04 1.66 10.37
CA LEU A 134 -0.12 1.64 9.48
C LEU A 134 -1.24 2.46 10.12
N LEU A 135 -1.58 3.60 9.51
CA LEU A 135 -2.48 4.59 10.12
C LEU A 135 -3.61 5.03 9.18
N PRO A 136 -4.85 5.18 9.68
CA PRO A 136 -5.92 5.79 8.90
C PRO A 136 -5.62 7.29 8.65
N LEU A 137 -5.75 7.74 7.40
CA LEU A 137 -5.62 9.14 7.03
C LEU A 137 -6.52 9.49 5.85
N ASN A 138 -7.33 10.54 6.02
CA ASN A 138 -7.86 11.29 4.88
C ASN A 138 -6.84 12.38 4.53
N ALA A 139 -6.14 12.24 3.39
CA ALA A 139 -5.10 13.20 2.98
C ALA A 139 -5.63 14.64 2.77
N MET A 140 -6.94 14.82 2.65
CA MET A 140 -7.58 16.14 2.54
C MET A 140 -7.91 16.77 3.91
N ASP A 141 -7.71 16.04 5.01
CA ASP A 141 -7.80 16.58 6.37
C ASP A 141 -6.42 17.05 6.82
N GLU A 142 -6.20 18.36 6.74
CA GLU A 142 -4.92 19.00 7.07
C GLU A 142 -4.50 18.75 8.53
N SER A 143 -5.45 18.72 9.46
CA SER A 143 -5.15 18.46 10.88
C SER A 143 -4.67 17.03 11.07
N ALA A 144 -5.38 16.07 10.48
CA ALA A 144 -4.99 14.66 10.52
C ALA A 144 -3.63 14.45 9.83
N PHE A 145 -3.40 15.07 8.68
CA PHE A 145 -2.14 15.00 7.95
C PHE A 145 -0.97 15.50 8.80
N ASN A 146 -1.10 16.68 9.41
CA ASN A 146 -0.06 17.25 10.27
C ASN A 146 0.20 16.37 11.50
N ASN A 147 -0.85 15.81 12.10
CA ASN A 147 -0.69 14.88 13.23
C ASN A 147 0.07 13.61 12.85
N VAL A 148 -0.11 13.09 11.63
CA VAL A 148 0.64 11.94 11.12
C VAL A 148 2.09 12.30 10.84
N VAL A 149 2.35 13.41 10.14
CA VAL A 149 3.72 13.87 9.83
C VAL A 149 4.53 14.13 11.09
N ASN A 150 3.91 14.67 12.15
CA ASN A 150 4.58 14.93 13.43
C ASN A 150 4.98 13.67 14.21
N ARG A 151 4.69 12.46 13.70
CA ARG A 151 5.14 11.20 14.31
C ARG A 151 6.56 10.82 13.88
N PHE A 152 7.04 11.36 12.77
CA PHE A 152 8.41 11.12 12.32
C PHE A 152 9.44 11.78 13.26
N PRO A 153 10.62 11.18 13.45
CA PRO A 153 11.75 11.86 14.08
C PRO A 153 12.28 12.98 13.17
N ASP A 154 13.15 13.83 13.72
CA ASP A 154 13.85 14.84 12.92
C ASP A 154 14.62 14.20 11.76
N GLY A 155 14.47 14.77 10.56
CA GLY A 155 15.16 14.29 9.36
C GLY A 155 14.42 14.63 8.08
N PRO A 156 15.03 14.34 6.91
CA PRO A 156 14.35 14.50 5.62
C PRO A 156 13.14 13.56 5.52
N LEU A 157 11.98 14.11 5.13
CA LEU A 157 10.76 13.39 4.82
C LEU A 157 10.57 13.33 3.30
N THR A 158 10.13 12.19 2.79
CA THR A 158 9.70 12.01 1.39
C THR A 158 8.31 11.42 1.31
#